data_AF-A0A848XSM4-F1
#
_entry.id   AF-A0A848XSM4-F1
#
_cell.length_a   1.000
_cell.length_b   1.000
_cell.length_c   1.000
_cell.angle_alpha   90.00
_cell.angle_beta   90.00
_cell.angle_gamma   90.00
#
_symmetry.space_group_name_H-M   'P 1'
#
loop_
_entity.id
_entity.type
_entity.pdbx_description
1 polymer ?
#
loop_
_entity_poly.entity_id
_entity_poly.type
_entity_poly.pdbx_seq_one_letter_code
_entity_poly.pdbx_strand_id
1 'polypeptide(L)'
;MRSAPLNYLITFVLAGLLWVLTALILGGYLGNTVALTVAYVEDFVQTYRILVSVAAVLGLLLAFWWYYYGSRPTTVGELDRAGRFWTTLFIVGLALAVGVLVALLILFREESFTVGQYALFFGVFSLHTWLFFWISTLLMSPRTVQTIPWGR
;
A
#
# COMPACT_ATOMS: atom_id res chain seq x y z
N MET A 1 13.79 15.98 13.18
CA MET A 1 14.77 14.87 13.28
C MET A 1 14.40 13.84 12.23
N ARG A 2 15.22 13.64 11.19
CA ARG A 2 14.98 12.61 10.14
C ARG A 2 16.24 11.75 10.05
N SER A 3 16.45 10.91 11.05
CA SER A 3 17.47 9.87 10.98
C SER A 3 16.85 8.67 10.28
N ALA A 4 17.62 7.96 9.46
CA ALA A 4 17.13 6.81 8.72
C ALA A 4 16.35 5.82 9.61
N PRO A 5 16.82 5.43 10.82
CA PRO A 5 16.10 4.49 11.68
C PRO A 5 14.71 4.96 12.12
N LEU A 6 14.54 6.26 12.37
CA LEU A 6 13.27 6.81 12.85
C LEU A 6 12.20 6.78 11.75
N ASN A 7 12.60 7.00 10.49
CA ASN A 7 11.68 6.95 9.36
C ASN A 7 11.11 5.54 9.16
N TYR A 8 11.93 4.49 9.29
CA TYR A 8 11.45 3.10 9.23
C TYR A 8 10.42 2.80 10.32
N LEU A 9 10.71 3.19 11.56
CA LEU A 9 9.83 2.93 12.70
C LEU A 9 8.50 3.67 12.56
N ILE A 10 8.51 4.95 12.21
CA ILE A 10 7.28 5.73 12.03
C ILE A 10 6.43 5.14 10.90
N THR A 11 7.04 4.82 9.76
CA THR A 11 6.33 4.23 8.63
C THR A 11 5.75 2.84 8.96
N PHE A 12 6.47 2.03 9.75
CA PHE A 12 5.93 0.76 10.26
C PHE A 12 4.69 0.98 11.13
N VAL A 13 4.74 1.92 12.07
CA VAL A 13 3.60 2.25 12.94
C VAL A 13 2.42 2.77 12.13
N LEU A 14 2.66 3.65 11.15
CA LEU A 14 1.61 4.17 10.27
C LEU A 14 0.97 3.05 9.43
N ALA A 15 1.76 2.13 8.87
CA ALA A 15 1.24 0.98 8.15
C ALA A 15 0.36 0.11 9.04
N GLY A 16 0.81 -0.17 10.27
CA GLY A 16 0.06 -0.95 11.24
C GLY A 16 -1.27 -0.30 11.63
N LEU A 17 -1.27 1.01 11.92
CA LEU A 17 -2.49 1.75 12.27
C LEU A 17 -3.48 1.78 11.10
N LEU A 18 -2.99 2.03 9.88
CA LEU A 18 -3.80 2.03 8.67
C LEU A 18 -4.42 0.65 8.41
N TRP A 19 -3.63 -0.41 8.60
CA TRP A 19 -4.10 -1.78 8.50
C TRP A 19 -5.17 -2.10 9.54
N VAL A 20 -4.97 -1.73 10.82
CA VAL A 20 -5.97 -1.96 11.88
C VAL A 20 -7.29 -1.27 11.54
N LEU A 21 -7.24 0.00 11.12
CA LEU A 21 -8.43 0.76 10.76
C LEU A 21 -9.19 0.10 9.61
N THR A 22 -8.50 -0.27 8.55
CA THR A 22 -9.15 -0.86 7.38
C THR A 22 -9.58 -2.32 7.61
N ALA A 23 -8.76 -3.15 8.24
CA ALA A 23 -9.09 -4.55 8.51
C ALA A 23 -10.27 -4.73 9.48
N LEU A 24 -10.41 -3.83 10.47
CA LEU A 24 -11.52 -3.85 11.43
C LEU A 24 -12.77 -3.19 10.85
N ILE A 25 -12.67 -1.94 10.40
CA ILE A 25 -13.84 -1.15 9.99
C ILE A 25 -14.40 -1.67 8.67
N LEU A 26 -13.56 -1.85 7.65
CA LEU A 26 -14.02 -2.29 6.34
C LEU A 26 -14.32 -3.79 6.31
N GLY A 27 -13.55 -4.61 7.06
CA GLY A 27 -13.88 -6.01 7.23
C GLY A 27 -15.27 -6.20 7.87
N GLY A 28 -15.60 -5.41 8.88
CA GLY A 28 -16.93 -5.41 9.50
C GLY A 28 -18.03 -4.88 8.58
N TYR A 29 -17.77 -3.79 7.84
CA TYR A 29 -18.72 -3.25 6.86
C TYR A 29 -19.02 -4.26 5.74
N LEU A 30 -17.99 -4.89 5.17
CA LEU A 30 -18.13 -5.88 4.11
C LEU A 30 -18.87 -7.13 4.58
N GLY A 31 -18.61 -7.59 5.80
CA GLY A 31 -19.33 -8.72 6.39
C GLY A 31 -20.84 -8.51 6.49
N ASN A 32 -21.32 -7.26 6.50
CA ASN A 32 -22.74 -6.95 6.58
C ASN A 32 -23.37 -6.52 5.24
N THR A 33 -22.56 -6.30 4.20
CA THR A 33 -23.03 -5.68 2.94
C THR A 33 -22.76 -6.51 1.70
N VAL A 34 -21.87 -7.50 1.79
CA VAL A 34 -21.61 -8.42 0.68
C VAL A 34 -22.65 -9.54 0.70
N ALA A 35 -23.34 -9.72 -0.42
CA ALA A 35 -24.20 -10.87 -0.65
C ALA A 35 -23.40 -11.89 -1.48
N LEU A 36 -22.99 -12.98 -0.83
CA LEU A 36 -22.30 -14.10 -1.47
C LEU A 36 -23.30 -15.21 -1.81
N THR A 37 -23.06 -15.88 -2.93
CA THR A 37 -23.91 -16.95 -3.46
C THR A 37 -23.35 -18.33 -3.14
N VAL A 38 -22.03 -18.48 -3.10
CA VAL A 38 -21.33 -19.77 -2.94
C VAL A 38 -20.50 -19.81 -1.66
N ALA A 39 -19.72 -18.77 -1.39
CA ALA A 39 -18.80 -18.69 -0.26
C ALA A 39 -19.49 -18.17 1.01
N TYR A 40 -18.97 -18.61 2.17
CA TYR A 40 -19.35 -18.01 3.45
C TYR A 40 -18.74 -16.62 3.60
N VAL A 41 -19.50 -15.73 4.26
CA VAL A 41 -19.08 -14.35 4.49
C VAL A 41 -17.81 -14.29 5.35
N GLU A 42 -17.68 -15.20 6.31
CA GLU A 42 -16.53 -15.34 7.18
C GLU A 42 -15.24 -15.63 6.39
N ASP A 43 -15.31 -16.56 5.44
CA ASP A 43 -14.19 -16.94 4.57
C ASP A 43 -13.77 -15.77 3.67
N PHE A 44 -14.75 -15.03 3.15
CA PHE A 44 -14.52 -13.81 2.39
C PHE A 44 -13.80 -12.74 3.22
N VAL A 45 -14.32 -12.42 4.41
CA VAL A 45 -13.73 -11.40 5.29
C VAL A 45 -12.32 -11.81 5.73
N GLN A 46 -12.09 -13.09 6.02
CA GLN A 46 -10.76 -13.59 6.36
C GLN A 46 -9.78 -13.44 5.18
N THR A 47 -10.18 -13.88 4.00
CA THR A 47 -9.35 -13.79 2.78
C THR A 47 -9.06 -12.33 2.42
N TYR A 48 -10.07 -11.47 2.50
CA TYR A 48 -9.93 -10.03 2.31
C TYR A 48 -8.89 -9.43 3.27
N ARG A 49 -8.97 -9.75 4.57
CA ARG A 49 -8.00 -9.27 5.57
C ARG A 49 -6.59 -9.74 5.26
N ILE A 50 -6.41 -10.99 4.84
CA ILE A 50 -5.11 -11.53 4.42
C ILE A 50 -4.56 -10.72 3.23
N LEU A 51 -5.37 -10.46 2.22
CA LEU A 51 -4.95 -9.67 1.05
C LEU A 51 -4.62 -8.23 1.41
N VAL A 52 -5.36 -7.60 2.33
CA VAL A 52 -5.01 -6.28 2.87
C VAL A 52 -3.68 -6.31 3.62
N SER A 53 -3.40 -7.36 4.41
CA SER A 53 -2.09 -7.55 5.06
C SER A 53 -0.96 -7.67 4.04
N VAL A 54 -1.15 -8.45 2.98
CA VAL A 54 -0.17 -8.60 1.90
C VAL A 54 0.09 -7.25 1.23
N ALA A 55 -0.97 -6.50 0.89
CA ALA A 55 -0.84 -5.16 0.33
C ALA A 55 -0.07 -4.21 1.25
N ALA A 56 -0.37 -4.22 2.56
CA ALA A 56 0.31 -3.40 3.56
C ALA A 56 1.80 -3.71 3.67
N VAL A 57 2.16 -4.99 3.72
CA VAL A 57 3.56 -5.44 3.77
C VAL A 57 4.30 -5.01 2.49
N LEU A 58 3.69 -5.19 1.33
CA LEU A 58 4.28 -4.78 0.05
C LEU A 58 4.50 -3.26 -0.03
N GLY A 59 3.51 -2.45 0.34
CA GLY A 59 3.65 -0.99 0.40
C GLY A 59 4.73 -0.54 1.38
N LEU A 60 4.81 -1.19 2.54
CA LEU A 60 5.86 -0.95 3.53
C LEU A 60 7.25 -1.26 2.97
N LEU A 61 7.41 -2.40 2.30
CA LEU A 61 8.67 -2.80 1.67
C LEU A 61 9.11 -1.80 0.60
N LEU A 62 8.19 -1.27 -0.20
CA LEU A 62 8.51 -0.21 -1.17
C LEU A 62 9.03 1.06 -0.48
N ALA A 63 8.37 1.50 0.61
CA ALA A 63 8.81 2.68 1.36
C ALA A 63 10.19 2.46 2.00
N PHE A 64 10.42 1.27 2.57
CA PHE A 64 11.69 0.89 3.17
C PHE A 64 12.82 0.85 2.15
N TRP A 65 12.53 0.32 0.96
CA TRP A 65 13.48 0.28 -0.14
C TRP A 65 13.84 1.69 -0.63
N TRP A 66 12.86 2.59 -0.71
CA TRP A 66 13.12 3.99 -0.99
C TRP A 66 14.00 4.66 0.07
N TYR A 67 13.70 4.47 1.36
CA TYR A 67 14.53 5.04 2.43
C TYR A 67 15.97 4.54 2.37
N TYR A 68 16.14 3.25 2.08
CA TYR A 68 17.45 2.64 1.95
C TYR A 68 18.22 3.26 0.77
N TYR A 69 17.60 3.27 -0.42
CA TYR A 69 18.20 3.86 -1.62
C TYR A 69 18.50 5.36 -1.46
N GLY A 70 17.53 6.11 -0.95
CA GLY A 70 17.61 7.55 -0.73
C GLY A 70 18.69 7.95 0.27
N SER A 71 18.92 7.14 1.31
CA SER A 71 19.92 7.43 2.35
C SER A 71 21.38 7.28 1.90
N ARG A 72 21.64 6.69 0.73
CA ARG A 72 23.01 6.45 0.25
C ARG A 72 23.69 7.78 -0.14
N PRO A 73 24.99 7.97 0.18
CA PRO A 73 25.72 9.19 -0.15
C PRO A 73 25.78 9.48 -1.66
N THR A 74 25.89 8.43 -2.48
CA THR A 74 25.95 8.53 -3.95
C THR A 74 24.68 9.11 -4.56
N THR A 75 23.54 8.99 -3.87
CA THR A 75 22.24 9.42 -4.39
C THR A 75 22.11 10.94 -4.47
N VAL A 76 22.91 11.69 -3.67
CA VAL A 76 22.92 13.16 -3.69
C VAL A 76 23.41 13.71 -5.04
N GLY A 77 24.34 13.01 -5.70
CA GLY A 77 24.87 13.41 -7.00
C GLY A 77 24.02 12.97 -8.20
N GLU A 78 23.00 12.13 -7.99
CA GLU A 78 22.22 11.50 -9.06
C GLU A 78 20.70 11.67 -8.84
N LEU A 79 20.24 12.90 -8.58
CA LEU A 79 18.83 13.18 -8.27
C LEU A 79 17.86 12.75 -9.38
N ASP A 80 18.22 12.90 -10.66
CA ASP A 80 17.38 12.46 -11.78
C ASP A 80 17.18 10.94 -11.79
N ARG A 81 18.24 10.19 -11.46
CA ARG A 81 18.14 8.72 -11.34
C ARG A 81 17.29 8.34 -10.15
N ALA A 82 17.44 9.05 -9.03
CA ALA A 82 16.61 8.85 -7.85
C ALA A 82 15.14 9.17 -8.13
N GLY A 83 14.85 10.19 -8.94
CA GLY A 83 13.50 10.52 -9.40
C GLY A 83 12.88 9.40 -10.21
N ARG A 84 13.60 8.90 -11.23
CA ARG A 84 13.16 7.73 -12.00
C ARG A 84 12.94 6.51 -11.11
N PHE A 85 13.85 6.27 -10.17
CA PHE A 85 13.74 5.16 -9.24
C PHE A 85 12.49 5.25 -8.35
N TRP A 86 12.21 6.43 -7.81
CA TRP A 86 10.99 6.70 -7.05
C TRP A 86 9.74 6.46 -7.89
N THR A 87 9.71 6.97 -9.12
CA THR A 87 8.58 6.78 -10.04
C THR A 87 8.38 5.31 -10.39
N THR A 88 9.45 4.53 -10.57
CA THR A 88 9.36 3.08 -10.75
C THR A 88 8.71 2.42 -9.54
N LEU A 89 9.13 2.74 -8.31
CA LEU A 89 8.51 2.19 -7.10
C LEU A 89 7.04 2.58 -6.97
N PHE A 90 6.70 3.82 -7.32
CA PHE A 90 5.31 4.29 -7.34
C PHE A 90 4.44 3.49 -8.31
N ILE A 91 4.91 3.31 -9.55
CA ILE A 91 4.22 2.50 -10.58
C ILE A 91 4.12 1.03 -10.15
N VAL A 92 5.18 0.47 -9.56
CA VAL A 92 5.16 -0.88 -8.98
C VAL A 92 4.09 -0.98 -7.90
N GLY A 93 3.98 -0.01 -7.00
CA GLY A 93 2.92 0.04 -6.00
C GLY A 93 1.52 0.01 -6.62
N LEU A 94 1.30 0.75 -7.71
CA LEU A 94 0.03 0.75 -8.43
C LEU A 94 -0.27 -0.62 -9.04
N ALA A 95 0.73 -1.23 -9.68
CA ALA A 95 0.62 -2.57 -10.24
C ALA A 95 0.33 -3.62 -9.15
N LEU A 96 0.91 -3.49 -7.96
CA LEU A 96 0.62 -4.37 -6.83
C LEU A 96 -0.82 -4.19 -6.32
N ALA A 97 -1.35 -2.97 -6.28
CA ALA A 97 -2.77 -2.74 -5.94
C ALA A 97 -3.70 -3.49 -6.89
N VAL A 98 -3.44 -3.38 -8.20
CA VAL A 98 -4.20 -4.08 -9.24
C VAL A 98 -4.01 -5.59 -9.11
N GLY A 99 -2.79 -6.07 -8.89
CA GLY A 99 -2.50 -7.50 -8.73
C GLY A 99 -3.23 -8.14 -7.54
N VAL A 100 -3.25 -7.46 -6.39
CA VAL A 100 -3.99 -7.93 -5.20
C VAL A 100 -5.50 -7.90 -5.43
N LEU A 101 -6.02 -6.89 -6.13
CA LEU A 101 -7.42 -6.86 -6.54
C LEU A 101 -7.75 -8.06 -7.44
N VAL A 102 -6.97 -8.29 -8.49
CA VAL A 102 -7.16 -9.42 -9.41
C VAL A 102 -7.10 -10.75 -8.66
N ALA A 103 -6.19 -10.90 -7.69
CA ALA A 103 -6.13 -12.09 -6.85
C ALA A 103 -7.43 -12.31 -6.05
N LEU A 104 -8.01 -11.25 -5.45
CA LEU A 104 -9.31 -11.32 -4.78
C LEU A 104 -10.40 -11.79 -5.77
N LEU A 105 -10.44 -11.22 -6.98
CA LEU A 105 -11.47 -11.54 -7.97
C LEU A 105 -11.34 -12.97 -8.52
N ILE A 106 -10.11 -13.50 -8.62
CA ILE A 106 -9.89 -14.90 -9.02
C ILE A 106 -10.37 -15.86 -7.92
N LEU A 107 -10.09 -15.53 -6.65
CA LEU A 107 -10.49 -16.35 -5.49
C LEU A 107 -12.02 -16.40 -5.33
N PHE A 108 -12.71 -15.29 -5.65
CA PHE A 108 -14.17 -15.17 -5.57
C PHE A 108 -14.81 -15.00 -6.97
N ARG A 109 -14.29 -15.69 -7.98
CA ARG A 109 -14.76 -15.53 -9.38
C ARG A 109 -16.20 -15.96 -9.62
N GLU A 110 -16.72 -16.81 -8.74
CA GLU A 110 -18.10 -17.32 -8.78
C GLU A 110 -19.07 -16.36 -8.06
N GLU A 111 -18.53 -15.32 -7.42
CA GLU A 111 -19.29 -14.32 -6.69
C GLU A 111 -19.50 -13.05 -7.52
N SER A 112 -20.62 -12.39 -7.29
CA SER A 112 -20.96 -11.14 -7.95
C SER A 112 -20.84 -9.96 -6.98
N PHE A 113 -19.88 -9.08 -7.23
CA PHE A 113 -19.74 -7.83 -6.47
C PHE A 113 -20.37 -6.66 -7.23
N THR A 114 -20.85 -5.67 -6.48
CA THR A 114 -21.32 -4.40 -7.03
C THR A 114 -20.14 -3.52 -7.46
N VAL A 115 -20.37 -2.58 -8.38
CA VAL A 115 -19.36 -1.57 -8.78
C VAL A 115 -18.79 -0.83 -7.57
N GLY A 116 -19.63 -0.51 -6.58
CA GLY A 116 -19.20 0.13 -5.34
C GLY A 116 -18.22 -0.71 -4.53
N GLN A 117 -18.44 -2.03 -4.47
CA GLN A 117 -17.52 -2.96 -3.79
C GLN A 117 -16.18 -3.08 -4.53
N TYR A 118 -16.18 -3.16 -5.86
CA TYR A 118 -14.93 -3.15 -6.64
C TYR A 118 -14.12 -1.89 -6.40
N ALA A 119 -14.78 -0.72 -6.42
CA ALA A 119 -14.14 0.56 -6.14
C ALA A 119 -13.59 0.62 -4.71
N LEU A 120 -14.33 0.07 -3.74
CA LEU A 120 -13.88 -0.02 -2.35
C LEU A 120 -12.64 -0.91 -2.21
N PHE A 121 -12.65 -2.11 -2.80
CA PHE A 121 -11.49 -3.02 -2.78
C PHE A 121 -10.25 -2.35 -3.37
N PHE A 122 -10.41 -1.77 -4.57
CA PHE A 122 -9.31 -1.06 -5.23
C PHE A 122 -8.80 0.12 -4.42
N GLY A 123 -9.71 0.90 -3.82
CA GLY A 123 -9.37 2.03 -2.95
C GLY A 123 -8.56 1.59 -1.74
N VAL A 124 -8.94 0.49 -1.09
CA VAL A 124 -8.23 -0.04 0.08
C VAL A 124 -6.86 -0.59 -0.31
N PHE A 125 -6.76 -1.38 -1.39
CA PHE A 125 -5.45 -1.89 -1.83
C PHE A 125 -4.54 -0.76 -2.30
N SER A 126 -5.09 0.26 -2.97
CA SER A 126 -4.35 1.48 -3.33
C SER A 126 -3.83 2.21 -2.09
N LEU A 127 -4.68 2.35 -1.07
CA LEU A 127 -4.35 3.00 0.19
C LEU A 127 -3.17 2.34 0.91
N HIS A 128 -3.00 1.02 0.77
CA HIS A 128 -1.91 0.24 1.40
C HIS A 128 -0.66 0.08 0.53
N THR A 129 -0.71 0.46 -0.75
CA THR A 129 0.40 0.24 -1.69
C THR A 129 0.96 1.58 -2.16
N TRP A 130 0.54 2.08 -3.32
CA TRP A 130 1.12 3.28 -3.93
C TRP A 130 0.76 4.56 -3.20
N LEU A 131 -0.45 4.70 -2.66
CA LEU A 131 -0.81 5.87 -1.84
C LEU A 131 -0.04 5.87 -0.54
N PHE A 132 0.05 4.72 0.13
CA PHE A 132 0.85 4.57 1.34
C PHE A 132 2.31 4.94 1.08
N PHE A 133 2.90 4.39 0.02
CA PHE A 133 4.26 4.69 -0.42
C PHE A 133 4.42 6.20 -0.68
N TRP A 134 3.51 6.80 -1.44
CA TRP A 134 3.55 8.22 -1.77
C TRP A 134 3.52 9.09 -0.51
N ILE A 135 2.57 8.87 0.39
CA ILE A 135 2.44 9.62 1.66
C ILE A 135 3.69 9.43 2.52
N SER A 136 4.15 8.18 2.68
CA SER A 136 5.29 7.84 3.53
C SER A 136 6.59 8.44 3.00
N THR A 137 6.78 8.46 1.68
CA THR A 137 7.95 9.09 1.07
C THR A 137 7.85 10.61 1.09
N LEU A 138 6.68 11.21 0.92
CA LEU A 138 6.49 12.66 1.03
C LEU A 138 6.84 13.18 2.43
N LEU A 139 6.41 12.48 3.48
CA LEU A 139 6.62 12.90 4.86
C LEU A 139 8.01 12.54 5.42
N MET A 140 8.53 11.36 5.07
CA MET A 140 9.70 10.76 5.72
C MET A 140 10.85 10.47 4.76
N SER A 141 10.89 11.05 3.56
CA SER A 141 12.05 10.87 2.69
C SER A 141 13.36 11.33 3.36
N PRO A 142 14.47 10.61 3.11
CA PRO A 142 15.80 11.04 3.50
C PRO A 142 16.10 12.45 2.99
N ARG A 143 16.88 13.21 3.76
CA ARG A 143 17.20 14.62 3.44
C ARG A 143 17.82 14.80 2.06
N THR A 144 18.63 13.84 1.65
CA THR A 144 19.33 13.74 0.37
C THR A 144 18.41 13.72 -0.84
N VAL A 145 17.19 13.17 -0.70
CA VAL A 145 16.21 13.00 -1.77
C VAL A 145 14.85 13.59 -1.40
N GLN A 146 14.83 14.51 -0.43
CA GLN A 146 13.61 15.02 0.15
C GLN A 146 12.72 15.73 -0.87
N THR A 147 13.28 16.35 -1.92
CA THR A 147 12.51 17.12 -2.90
C THR A 147 11.82 16.24 -3.94
N ILE A 148 12.28 15.00 -4.13
CA ILE A 148 11.82 14.11 -5.20
C ILE A 148 10.32 13.80 -5.12
N PRO A 149 9.76 13.41 -3.95
CA PRO A 149 8.32 13.17 -3.85
C PRO A 149 7.46 14.42 -4.05
N TRP A 150 8.05 15.63 -3.98
CA TRP A 150 7.35 16.90 -4.12
C TRP A 150 7.38 17.44 -5.55
N GLY A 151 8.09 16.77 -6.47
CA GLY A 151 8.17 17.17 -7.89
C GLY A 151 8.97 18.44 -8.16
N ARG A 152 9.97 18.77 -7.32
CA ARG A 152 10.85 19.93 -7.48
C ARG A 152 12.31 19.54 -7.63
#